data_AF-A0A7C5BWD5-F1
#
_entry.id   AF-A0A7C5BWD5-F1
#
_cell.length_a   1.000
_cell.length_b   1.000
_cell.length_c   1.000
_cell.angle_alpha   90.00
_cell.angle_beta   90.00
_cell.angle_gamma   90.00
#
_symmetry.space_group_name_H-M   'P 1'
#
loop_
_entity.id
_entity.type
_entity.pdbx_description
1 polymer ?
#
loop_
_entity_poly.entity_id
_entity_poly.type
_entity_poly.pdbx_seq_one_letter_code
_entity_poly.pdbx_strand_id
1 'polypeptide(L)'
;MANEHSSYSTWEVFFRILVNLGMDLVVQLGLFKVGVLGISLVWPTTAWAPSAPDIRSDTPGQRRIVVEEEGIGTITPSEAARDAEKKAYQQLEKELGALAKEISGRELTPSEVLQEKVWLLKQPGVKLIETTADPEEKYFWESVHRSRYYKAKHGLTLEMPEEVVARWATRLTREPLRKVLGFLCLMGAIAFGWLLGLGLMVKLDRLSGGYYRGLIVSVHVAGLMFISAVVVVWWMTWV
;
A
#
# COMPACT_ATOMS: atom_id res chain seq x y z
N MET A 1 -30.51 28.80 -60.73
CA MET A 1 -29.75 29.19 -59.52
C MET A 1 -30.03 28.13 -58.47
N ALA A 2 -29.11 27.18 -58.29
CA ALA A 2 -29.24 26.09 -57.33
C ALA A 2 -28.43 26.45 -56.07
N ASN A 3 -29.09 26.47 -54.91
CA ASN A 3 -28.46 26.68 -53.62
C ASN A 3 -27.77 25.39 -53.18
N GLU A 4 -26.43 25.39 -53.16
CA GLU A 4 -25.63 24.38 -52.47
C GLU A 4 -25.76 24.58 -50.95
N HIS A 5 -26.56 23.73 -50.32
CA HIS A 5 -26.52 23.58 -48.87
C HIS A 5 -25.25 22.82 -48.49
N SER A 6 -24.25 23.56 -48.00
CA SER A 6 -23.06 23.00 -47.37
C SER A 6 -23.46 22.22 -46.12
N SER A 7 -23.49 20.88 -46.25
CA SER A 7 -23.66 19.95 -45.14
C SER A 7 -22.35 19.90 -44.37
N TYR A 8 -22.21 20.78 -43.37
CA TYR A 8 -21.13 20.64 -42.39
C TYR A 8 -21.34 19.33 -41.63
N SER A 9 -20.38 18.42 -41.77
CA SER A 9 -20.34 17.16 -41.03
C SER A 9 -20.44 17.46 -39.53
N THR A 10 -21.39 16.82 -38.86
CA THR A 10 -21.63 16.92 -37.40
C THR A 10 -20.35 16.73 -36.58
N TRP A 11 -19.38 16.00 -37.14
CA TRP A 11 -18.06 15.77 -36.57
C TRP A 11 -17.18 17.02 -36.53
N GLU A 12 -17.25 17.92 -37.51
CA GLU A 12 -16.45 19.16 -37.50
C GLU A 12 -16.91 20.13 -36.41
N VAL A 13 -18.23 20.21 -36.19
CA VAL A 13 -18.81 21.04 -35.12
C VAL A 13 -18.39 20.47 -33.75
N PHE A 14 -18.45 19.16 -33.59
CA PHE A 14 -18.01 18.49 -32.37
C PHE A 14 -16.52 18.71 -32.09
N PHE A 15 -15.66 18.60 -33.12
CA PHE A 15 -14.22 18.80 -32.98
C PHE A 15 -13.87 20.25 -32.62
N ARG A 16 -14.55 21.23 -33.23
CA ARG A 16 -14.36 22.65 -32.90
C ARG A 16 -14.79 22.96 -31.47
N ILE A 17 -15.88 22.38 -30.99
CA ILE A 17 -16.33 22.53 -29.60
C ILE A 17 -15.32 21.89 -28.63
N LEU A 18 -14.81 20.70 -28.95
CA LEU A 18 -13.83 19.98 -28.13
C LEU A 18 -12.49 20.74 -28.03
N VAL A 19 -11.99 21.28 -29.15
CA VAL A 19 -10.75 22.08 -29.19
C VAL A 19 -10.91 23.39 -28.44
N ASN A 20 -12.02 24.10 -28.63
CA ASN A 20 -12.28 25.36 -27.91
C ASN A 20 -12.45 25.13 -26.40
N LEU A 21 -13.13 24.06 -25.99
CA LEU A 21 -13.25 23.68 -24.58
C LEU A 21 -11.92 23.24 -23.98
N GLY A 22 -11.10 22.50 -24.73
CA GLY A 22 -9.76 22.10 -24.30
C GLY A 22 -8.85 23.30 -24.06
N MET A 23 -8.91 24.31 -24.92
CA MET A 23 -8.14 25.55 -24.77
C MET A 23 -8.62 26.40 -23.58
N ASP A 24 -9.94 26.56 -23.38
CA ASP A 24 -10.48 27.26 -22.21
C ASP A 24 -10.12 26.56 -20.89
N LEU A 25 -10.12 25.22 -20.88
CA LEU A 25 -9.75 24.43 -19.69
C LEU A 25 -8.25 24.56 -19.38
N VAL A 26 -7.39 24.58 -20.40
CA VAL A 26 -5.94 24.80 -20.24
C VAL A 26 -5.65 26.22 -19.73
N VAL A 27 -6.40 27.22 -20.19
CA VAL A 27 -6.28 28.60 -19.69
C VAL A 27 -6.79 28.73 -18.24
N GLN A 28 -7.90 28.07 -17.88
CA GLN A 28 -8.39 28.07 -16.50
C GLN A 28 -7.50 27.27 -15.54
N LEU A 29 -6.92 26.15 -15.97
CA LEU A 29 -5.95 25.38 -15.18
C LEU A 29 -4.59 26.08 -15.06
N GLY A 30 -4.20 26.87 -16.07
CA GLY A 30 -3.03 27.74 -16.02
C GLY A 30 -3.14 28.85 -14.98
N LEU A 31 -4.35 29.38 -14.75
CA LEU A 31 -4.63 30.41 -13.74
C LEU A 31 -4.76 29.85 -12.31
N PHE A 32 -5.04 28.54 -12.15
CA PHE A 32 -5.15 27.91 -10.82
C PHE A 32 -3.79 27.72 -10.11
N LYS A 33 -2.67 27.95 -10.80
CA LYS A 33 -1.31 27.86 -10.21
C LYS A 33 -0.95 29.02 -9.25
N VAL A 34 -1.80 30.04 -9.10
CA VAL A 34 -1.50 31.21 -8.23
C VAL A 34 -2.35 31.24 -6.95
N GLY A 35 -3.28 30.30 -6.75
CA GLY A 35 -4.30 30.38 -5.70
C GLY A 35 -4.25 29.33 -4.58
N VAL A 36 -3.16 28.58 -4.40
CA VAL A 36 -3.02 27.64 -3.26
C VAL A 36 -2.07 28.24 -2.22
N LEU A 37 -2.51 29.37 -1.64
CA LEU A 37 -1.90 29.97 -0.46
C LEU A 37 -2.91 29.86 0.69
N GLY A 38 -2.55 29.12 1.74
CA GLY A 38 -3.14 29.31 3.07
C GLY A 38 -4.13 28.26 3.56
N ILE A 39 -3.76 26.98 3.56
CA ILE A 39 -4.23 26.08 4.64
C ILE A 39 -2.99 25.68 5.43
N SER A 40 -2.59 26.56 6.35
CA SER A 40 -1.66 26.23 7.42
C SER A 40 -2.37 25.28 8.37
N LEU A 41 -2.36 23.99 8.03
CA LEU A 41 -2.59 22.91 9.00
C LEU A 41 -1.45 22.98 10.01
N VAL A 42 -1.71 23.69 11.11
CA VAL A 42 -0.92 23.63 12.33
C VAL A 42 -0.99 22.18 12.82
N TRP A 43 0.07 21.43 12.55
CA TRP A 43 0.23 20.09 13.09
C TRP A 43 0.43 20.22 14.60
N PRO A 44 -0.38 19.54 15.44
CA PRO A 44 0.02 19.34 16.82
C PRO A 44 1.26 18.46 16.81
N THR A 45 2.42 19.05 17.11
CA THR A 45 3.63 18.34 17.53
C THR A 45 3.39 17.77 18.94
N THR A 46 2.42 16.88 19.08
CA THR A 46 2.37 16.01 20.25
C THR A 46 3.48 14.99 20.06
N ALA A 47 4.64 15.33 20.63
CA ALA A 47 5.69 14.40 20.99
C ALA A 47 5.12 13.35 21.95
N TRP A 48 4.43 12.36 21.40
CA TRP A 48 4.15 11.13 22.11
C TRP A 48 5.10 10.08 21.55
N ALA A 49 6.31 10.06 22.10
CA ALA A 49 7.19 8.91 22.00
C ALA A 49 6.71 7.95 23.10
N PRO A 50 6.03 6.84 22.79
CA PRO A 50 5.84 5.80 23.78
C PRO A 50 7.25 5.33 24.19
N SER A 51 7.55 5.41 25.48
CA SER A 51 8.75 4.83 26.06
C SER A 51 8.75 3.34 25.72
N ALA A 52 9.69 2.93 24.87
CA ALA A 52 9.86 1.55 24.45
C ALA A 52 10.04 0.66 25.69
N PRO A 53 9.30 -0.45 25.82
CA PRO A 53 9.54 -1.39 26.90
C PRO A 53 10.93 -2.03 26.75
N ASP A 54 11.55 -2.26 27.91
CA ASP A 54 12.89 -2.82 28.07
C ASP A 54 12.91 -4.31 27.67
N ILE A 55 13.02 -4.57 26.35
CA ILE A 55 13.33 -5.89 25.83
C ILE A 55 14.84 -6.06 25.92
N ARG A 56 15.27 -6.76 26.98
CA ARG A 56 16.66 -7.10 27.32
C ARG A 56 17.55 -7.25 26.07
N SER A 57 18.34 -6.21 25.83
CA SER A 57 19.49 -6.25 24.94
C SER A 57 20.72 -6.29 25.83
N ASP A 58 21.50 -7.37 25.76
CA ASP A 58 22.80 -7.47 26.46
C ASP A 58 23.86 -6.53 25.84
N THR A 59 23.51 -5.79 24.78
CA THR A 59 24.34 -4.78 24.12
C THR A 59 23.59 -3.44 24.09
N PRO A 60 24.11 -2.36 24.71
CA PRO A 60 23.45 -1.06 24.70
C PRO A 60 23.29 -0.53 23.26
N GLY A 61 22.06 -0.17 22.87
CA GLY A 61 21.73 0.50 21.60
C GLY A 61 21.30 -0.40 20.44
N GLN A 62 21.08 -1.71 20.67
CA GLN A 62 20.66 -2.64 19.61
C GLN A 62 19.47 -3.49 20.05
N ARG A 63 18.38 -3.48 19.28
CA ARG A 63 17.23 -4.37 19.52
C ARG A 63 17.45 -5.67 18.74
N ARG A 64 17.30 -6.80 19.42
CA ARG A 64 17.48 -8.13 18.83
C ARG A 64 16.19 -8.94 18.97
N ILE A 65 15.74 -9.55 17.88
CA ILE A 65 14.68 -10.56 17.88
C ILE A 65 15.37 -11.91 17.68
N VAL A 66 15.25 -12.80 18.66
CA VAL A 66 15.81 -14.15 18.61
C VAL A 66 14.67 -15.14 18.51
N VAL A 67 14.71 -15.99 17.50
CA VAL A 67 13.76 -17.07 17.26
C VAL A 67 14.55 -18.35 17.11
N GLU A 68 14.15 -19.41 17.80
CA GLU A 68 14.70 -20.75 17.62
C GLU A 68 13.53 -21.72 17.49
N GLU A 69 13.47 -22.43 16.37
CA GLU A 69 12.39 -23.35 16.07
C GLU A 69 12.92 -24.75 15.73
N GLU A 70 12.11 -25.74 16.07
CA GLU A 70 12.42 -27.15 15.86
C GLU A 70 11.54 -27.75 14.75
N GLY A 71 12.19 -28.35 13.77
CA GLY A 71 11.55 -29.11 12.70
C GLY A 71 11.59 -30.60 12.96
N ILE A 72 10.55 -31.31 12.52
CA ILE A 72 10.46 -32.76 12.63
C ILE A 72 10.24 -33.33 11.23
N GLY A 73 11.16 -34.18 10.78
CA GLY A 73 11.06 -34.90 9.50
C GLY A 73 10.91 -36.40 9.76
N THR A 74 9.93 -37.03 9.13
CA THR A 74 9.67 -38.47 9.32
C THR A 74 10.42 -39.34 8.31
N ILE A 75 10.81 -38.78 7.16
CA ILE A 75 11.39 -39.56 6.06
C ILE A 75 12.86 -39.19 5.82
N THR A 76 13.22 -37.89 5.84
CA THR A 76 14.60 -37.45 5.55
C THR A 76 15.10 -36.33 6.48
N PRO A 77 16.43 -36.23 6.70
CA PRO A 77 17.03 -35.11 7.44
C PRO A 77 16.76 -33.74 6.80
N SER A 78 16.70 -33.68 5.47
CA SER A 78 16.42 -32.45 4.72
C SER A 78 14.98 -31.97 4.88
N GLU A 79 14.02 -32.87 5.11
CA GLU A 79 12.64 -32.52 5.43
C GLU A 79 12.54 -31.87 6.82
N ALA A 80 13.23 -32.43 7.83
CA ALA A 80 13.30 -31.83 9.17
C ALA A 80 13.92 -30.44 9.13
N ALA A 81 15.01 -30.26 8.36
CA ALA A 81 15.67 -28.96 8.20
C ALA A 81 14.77 -27.92 7.52
N ARG A 82 14.06 -28.30 6.46
CA ARG A 82 13.10 -27.43 5.76
C ARG A 82 11.90 -27.03 6.63
N ASP A 83 11.39 -27.96 7.44
CA ASP A 83 10.30 -27.68 8.37
C ASP A 83 10.76 -26.72 9.48
N ALA A 84 11.96 -26.93 10.03
CA ALA A 84 12.56 -26.04 11.02
C ALA A 84 12.74 -24.62 10.47
N GLU A 85 13.31 -24.50 9.27
CA GLU A 85 13.51 -23.23 8.55
C GLU A 85 12.17 -22.50 8.35
N LYS A 86 11.17 -23.20 7.79
CA LYS A 86 9.85 -22.61 7.55
C LYS A 86 9.20 -22.10 8.83
N LYS A 87 9.25 -22.87 9.92
CA LYS A 87 8.71 -22.46 11.23
C LYS A 87 9.45 -21.26 11.80
N ALA A 88 10.79 -21.25 11.73
CA ALA A 88 11.60 -20.14 12.20
C ALA A 88 11.24 -18.83 11.47
N TYR A 89 11.09 -18.88 10.14
CA TYR A 89 10.67 -17.71 9.37
C TYR A 89 9.26 -17.24 9.71
N GLN A 90 8.31 -18.17 9.88
CA GLN A 90 6.95 -17.84 10.31
C GLN A 90 6.91 -17.21 11.71
N GLN A 91 7.71 -17.73 12.63
CA GLN A 91 7.79 -17.20 13.99
C GLN A 91 8.48 -15.84 14.01
N LEU A 92 9.54 -15.64 13.22
CA LEU A 92 10.15 -14.32 13.04
C LEU A 92 9.15 -13.28 12.51
N GLU A 93 8.32 -13.64 11.53
CA GLU A 93 7.27 -12.76 11.01
C GLU A 93 6.20 -12.45 12.08
N LYS A 94 5.83 -13.41 12.92
CA LYS A 94 4.92 -13.16 14.05
C LYS A 94 5.51 -12.22 15.08
N GLU A 95 6.77 -12.44 15.50
CA GLU A 95 7.46 -11.55 16.44
C GLU A 95 7.61 -10.13 15.86
N LEU A 96 7.92 -10.02 14.57
CA LEU A 96 7.98 -8.74 13.89
C LEU A 96 6.62 -8.03 13.85
N GLY A 97 5.54 -8.78 13.59
CA GLY A 97 4.17 -8.27 13.63
C GLY A 97 3.73 -7.83 15.02
N ALA A 98 4.09 -8.59 16.07
CA ALA A 98 3.84 -8.24 17.45
C ALA A 98 4.58 -6.96 17.84
N LEU A 99 5.85 -6.85 17.45
CA LEU A 99 6.65 -5.66 17.65
C LEU A 99 6.09 -4.44 16.92
N ALA A 100 5.65 -4.61 15.67
CA ALA A 100 5.00 -3.53 14.92
C ALA A 100 3.70 -3.08 15.60
N LYS A 101 2.93 -4.01 16.18
CA LYS A 101 1.71 -3.72 16.94
C LYS A 101 2.00 -2.98 18.24
N GLU A 102 3.07 -3.34 18.95
CA GLU A 102 3.53 -2.62 20.13
C GLU A 102 3.90 -1.17 19.80
N ILE A 103 4.61 -0.95 18.71
CA ILE A 103 5.10 0.37 18.30
C ILE A 103 3.98 1.25 17.73
N SER A 104 3.14 0.71 16.85
CA SER A 104 2.15 1.47 16.09
C SER A 104 0.73 1.41 16.68
N GLY A 105 0.48 0.51 17.63
CA GLY A 105 -0.86 0.19 18.13
C GLY A 105 -1.74 -0.58 17.13
N ARG A 106 -1.24 -0.89 15.93
CA ARG A 106 -1.99 -1.51 14.84
C ARG A 106 -1.47 -2.91 14.54
N GLU A 107 -2.39 -3.82 14.28
CA GLU A 107 -2.08 -5.15 13.76
C GLU A 107 -1.81 -5.08 12.25
N LEU A 108 -0.63 -5.54 11.84
CA LEU A 108 -0.24 -5.66 10.44
C LEU A 108 -0.77 -6.95 9.84
N THR A 109 -1.21 -6.89 8.59
CA THR A 109 -1.54 -8.07 7.80
C THR A 109 -0.28 -8.87 7.45
N PRO A 110 -0.37 -10.18 7.15
CA PRO A 110 0.81 -10.99 6.79
C PRO A 110 1.62 -10.42 5.61
N SER A 111 0.94 -9.85 4.61
CA SER A 111 1.60 -9.21 3.47
C SER A 111 2.33 -7.92 3.87
N GLU A 112 1.76 -7.10 4.75
CA GLU A 112 2.41 -5.90 5.29
C GLU A 112 3.62 -6.26 6.15
N VAL A 113 3.53 -7.30 6.98
CA VAL A 113 4.67 -7.81 7.77
C VAL A 113 5.82 -8.22 6.84
N LEU A 114 5.52 -8.92 5.74
CA LEU A 114 6.53 -9.31 4.77
C LEU A 114 7.18 -8.10 4.08
N GLN A 115 6.39 -7.09 3.71
CA GLN A 115 6.91 -5.85 3.12
C GLN A 115 7.83 -5.12 4.10
N GLU A 116 7.43 -5.03 5.36
CA GLU A 116 8.23 -4.39 6.41
C GLU A 116 9.49 -5.19 6.74
N LYS A 117 9.43 -6.54 6.73
CA LYS A 117 10.62 -7.40 6.83
C LYS A 117 11.62 -7.08 5.70
N VAL A 118 11.14 -7.03 4.45
CA VAL A 118 11.99 -6.71 3.29
C VAL A 118 12.56 -5.29 3.40
N TRP A 119 11.77 -4.34 3.89
CA TRP A 119 12.23 -2.97 4.10
C TRP A 119 13.33 -2.90 5.18
N LEU A 120 13.16 -3.60 6.30
CA LEU A 120 14.13 -3.68 7.39
C LEU A 120 15.46 -4.28 6.92
N LEU A 121 15.42 -5.37 6.17
CA LEU A 121 16.63 -6.02 5.62
C LEU A 121 17.39 -5.13 4.63
N LYS A 122 16.75 -4.11 4.05
CA LYS A 122 17.39 -3.11 3.19
C LYS A 122 18.02 -1.95 3.98
N GLN A 123 17.77 -1.85 5.29
CA GLN A 123 18.32 -0.77 6.11
C GLN A 123 19.78 -1.04 6.48
N PRO A 124 20.62 0.01 6.52
CA PRO A 124 22.01 -0.15 6.92
C PRO A 124 22.11 -0.63 8.38
N GLY A 125 22.96 -1.62 8.62
CA GLY A 125 23.22 -2.15 9.96
C GLY A 125 22.21 -3.20 10.45
N VAL A 126 21.14 -3.49 9.69
CA VAL A 126 20.26 -4.61 9.99
C VAL A 126 20.91 -5.91 9.49
N LYS A 127 20.97 -6.92 10.36
CA LYS A 127 21.53 -8.23 10.03
C LYS A 127 20.55 -9.33 10.41
N LEU A 128 20.38 -10.30 9.51
CA LEU A 128 19.74 -11.56 9.82
C LEU A 128 20.84 -12.60 9.98
N ILE A 129 21.00 -13.11 11.20
CA ILE A 129 21.96 -14.16 11.52
C ILE A 129 21.18 -15.47 11.58
N GLU A 130 21.52 -16.38 10.68
CA GLU A 130 20.95 -17.72 10.65
C GLU A 130 21.86 -18.69 11.39
N THR A 131 21.29 -19.49 12.28
CA THR A 131 21.98 -20.54 13.02
C THR A 131 21.27 -21.84 12.75
N THR A 132 21.88 -22.70 11.93
CA THR A 132 21.35 -24.04 11.66
C THR A 132 22.15 -25.05 12.46
N ALA A 133 21.46 -25.88 13.25
CA ALA A 133 22.09 -27.07 13.82
C ALA A 133 21.90 -28.25 12.87
N ASP A 134 22.90 -29.11 12.79
CA ASP A 134 22.81 -30.32 11.99
C ASP A 134 21.64 -31.21 12.45
N PRO A 135 20.90 -31.84 11.51
CA PRO A 135 19.78 -32.69 11.85
C PRO A 135 20.23 -33.91 12.66
N GLU A 136 19.67 -34.08 13.84
CA GLU A 136 19.89 -35.24 14.70
C GLU A 136 18.89 -36.35 14.37
N GLU A 137 19.40 -37.58 14.22
CA GLU A 137 18.55 -38.77 14.10
C GLU A 137 18.05 -39.18 15.49
N LYS A 138 16.72 -39.27 15.64
CA LYS A 138 16.07 -39.71 16.88
C LYS A 138 15.15 -40.89 16.63
N TYR A 139 14.97 -41.69 17.67
CA TYR A 139 14.13 -42.87 17.64
C TYR A 139 12.98 -42.69 18.63
N PHE A 140 11.76 -42.95 18.19
CA PHE A 140 10.61 -43.04 19.09
C PHE A 140 10.32 -44.53 19.36
N TRP A 141 10.17 -44.88 20.63
CA TRP A 141 9.81 -46.24 21.05
C TRP A 141 8.34 -46.23 21.43
N GLU A 142 7.48 -46.65 20.51
CA GLU A 142 6.08 -46.93 20.85
C GLU A 142 5.88 -48.44 20.77
N SER A 143 6.08 -49.07 21.93
CA SER A 143 5.75 -50.43 22.39
C SER A 143 5.95 -51.66 21.49
N VAL A 144 5.96 -51.58 20.16
CA VAL A 144 6.23 -52.67 19.22
C VAL A 144 6.92 -52.21 17.91
N HIS A 145 6.92 -50.92 17.57
CA HIS A 145 7.53 -50.42 16.33
C HIS A 145 8.55 -49.31 16.59
N ARG A 146 9.78 -49.48 16.07
CA ARG A 146 10.83 -48.46 16.12
C ARG A 146 10.67 -47.53 14.91
N SER A 147 10.02 -46.39 15.12
CA SER A 147 9.89 -45.37 14.08
C SER A 147 11.06 -44.39 14.15
N ARG A 148 11.76 -44.22 13.03
CA ARG A 148 12.86 -43.25 12.87
C ARG A 148 12.28 -41.88 12.55
N TYR A 149 12.78 -40.83 13.19
CA TYR A 149 12.50 -39.45 12.81
C TYR A 149 13.76 -38.59 12.94
N TYR A 150 13.81 -37.48 12.23
CA TYR A 150 14.91 -36.53 12.27
C TYR A 150 14.43 -35.24 12.92
N LYS A 151 15.28 -34.65 13.75
CA LYS A 151 15.02 -33.37 14.42
C LYS A 151 16.09 -32.37 14.00
N ALA A 152 15.67 -31.23 13.48
CA ALA A 152 16.57 -30.14 13.13
C ALA A 152 16.20 -28.88 13.92
N LYS A 153 17.20 -28.08 14.27
CA LYS A 153 17.00 -26.77 14.89
C LYS A 153 17.43 -25.68 13.94
N HIS A 154 16.60 -24.66 13.81
CA HIS A 154 16.92 -23.48 13.03
C HIS A 154 16.61 -22.23 13.85
N GLY A 155 17.64 -21.42 14.07
CA GLY A 155 17.59 -20.16 14.78
C GLY A 155 17.74 -18.98 13.83
N LEU A 156 16.86 -17.99 13.95
CA LEU A 156 16.95 -16.72 13.24
C LEU A 156 17.12 -15.61 14.28
N THR A 157 18.16 -14.81 14.10
CA THR A 157 18.39 -13.62 14.92
C THR A 157 18.37 -12.38 14.04
N LEU A 158 17.36 -11.53 14.22
CA LEU A 158 17.28 -10.24 13.56
C LEU A 158 17.85 -9.16 14.48
N GLU A 159 18.95 -8.58 14.06
CA GLU A 159 19.63 -7.48 14.73
C GLU A 159 19.26 -6.15 14.09
N MET A 160 18.74 -5.23 14.90
CA MET A 160 18.33 -3.90 14.45
C MET A 160 18.98 -2.80 15.30
N PRO A 161 19.74 -1.88 14.68
CA PRO A 161 20.20 -0.67 15.36
C PRO A 161 19.00 0.16 15.84
N GLU A 162 19.12 0.82 16.99
CA GLU A 162 18.06 1.66 17.55
C GLU A 162 17.57 2.75 16.58
N GLU A 163 18.48 3.36 15.81
CA GLU A 163 18.16 4.33 14.77
C GLU A 163 17.22 3.77 13.69
N VAL A 164 17.40 2.50 13.34
CA VAL A 164 16.53 1.81 12.36
C VAL A 164 15.16 1.57 12.97
N VAL A 165 15.10 1.16 14.23
CA VAL A 165 13.83 0.95 14.96
C VAL A 165 13.05 2.25 15.05
N ALA A 166 13.70 3.38 15.36
CA ALA A 166 13.05 4.70 15.42
C ALA A 166 12.50 5.15 14.05
N ARG A 167 13.27 4.95 12.97
CA ARG A 167 12.81 5.23 11.60
C ARG A 167 11.65 4.33 11.19
N TRP A 168 11.72 3.05 11.56
CA TRP A 168 10.67 2.09 11.32
C TRP A 168 9.38 2.45 12.06
N ALA A 169 9.47 2.84 13.32
CA ALA A 169 8.33 3.35 14.10
C ALA A 169 7.66 4.57 13.44
N THR A 170 8.48 5.51 12.96
CA THR A 170 8.00 6.69 12.23
C THR A 170 7.33 6.32 10.91
N ARG A 171 7.82 5.28 10.23
CA ARG A 171 7.24 4.76 8.98
C ARG A 171 5.88 4.11 9.25
N LEU A 172 5.82 3.18 10.20
CA LEU A 172 4.60 2.45 10.57
C LEU A 172 3.44 3.38 10.96
N THR A 173 3.74 4.50 11.61
CA THR A 173 2.73 5.50 11.99
C THR A 173 2.31 6.42 10.84
N ARG A 174 3.21 6.75 9.90
CA ARG A 174 2.93 7.68 8.79
C ARG A 174 2.26 7.04 7.59
N GLU A 175 2.56 5.78 7.28
CA GLU A 175 1.96 5.11 6.11
C GLU A 175 0.43 5.01 6.12
N PRO A 176 -0.25 4.61 7.23
CA PRO A 176 -1.71 4.57 7.23
C PRO A 176 -2.31 5.96 7.01
N LEU A 177 -1.72 7.00 7.61
CA LEU A 177 -2.16 8.38 7.42
C LEU A 177 -2.02 8.82 5.96
N ARG A 178 -0.93 8.45 5.29
CA ARG A 178 -0.75 8.75 3.85
C ARG A 178 -1.76 8.03 2.99
N LYS A 179 -2.06 6.75 3.27
CA LYS A 179 -3.07 5.99 2.52
C LYS A 179 -4.47 6.60 2.70
N VAL A 180 -4.85 6.94 3.94
CA VAL A 180 -6.14 7.59 4.24
C VAL A 180 -6.23 8.97 3.61
N LEU A 181 -5.21 9.81 3.76
CA LEU A 181 -5.19 11.16 3.17
C LEU A 181 -5.22 11.09 1.64
N GLY A 182 -4.47 10.16 1.05
CA GLY A 182 -4.49 9.90 -0.39
C GLY A 182 -5.87 9.49 -0.88
N PHE A 183 -6.54 8.59 -0.16
CA PHE A 183 -7.91 8.17 -0.48
C PHE A 183 -8.91 9.33 -0.35
N LEU A 184 -8.82 10.15 0.70
CA LEU A 184 -9.67 11.33 0.87
C LEU A 184 -9.44 12.36 -0.25
N CYS A 185 -8.19 12.60 -0.62
CA CYS A 185 -7.85 13.47 -1.76
C CYS A 185 -8.40 12.91 -3.08
N LEU A 186 -8.31 11.59 -3.30
CA LEU A 186 -8.87 10.92 -4.48
C LEU A 186 -10.38 11.08 -4.55
N MET A 187 -11.08 10.82 -3.44
CA MET A 187 -12.54 11.03 -3.34
C MET A 187 -12.92 12.48 -3.57
N GLY A 188 -12.15 13.43 -3.02
CA GLY A 188 -12.33 14.86 -3.25
C GLY A 188 -12.15 15.25 -4.72
N ALA A 189 -11.12 14.72 -5.39
CA ALA A 189 -10.88 14.97 -6.81
C ALA A 189 -11.99 14.40 -7.70
N ILE A 190 -12.48 13.19 -7.40
CA ILE A 190 -13.62 12.59 -8.11
C ILE A 190 -14.86 13.46 -7.92
N ALA A 191 -15.20 13.83 -6.68
CA ALA A 191 -16.36 14.68 -6.40
C ALA A 191 -16.27 16.03 -7.12
N PHE A 192 -15.09 16.65 -7.12
CA PHE A 192 -14.85 17.89 -7.85
C PHE A 192 -15.00 17.72 -9.37
N GLY A 193 -14.49 16.61 -9.93
CA GLY A 193 -14.66 16.27 -11.34
C GLY A 193 -16.13 16.11 -11.74
N TRP A 194 -16.94 15.49 -10.88
CA TRP A 194 -18.39 15.38 -11.08
C TRP A 194 -19.08 16.75 -11.06
N LEU A 195 -18.75 17.62 -10.09
CA LEU A 195 -19.30 18.97 -10.03
C LEU A 195 -18.94 19.80 -11.27
N LEU A 196 -17.70 19.72 -11.72
CA LEU A 196 -17.22 20.41 -12.91
C LEU A 196 -17.90 19.87 -14.18
N GLY A 197 -18.07 18.56 -14.26
CA GLY A 197 -18.81 17.90 -15.33
C GLY A 197 -20.28 18.33 -15.40
N LEU A 198 -20.97 18.35 -14.26
CA LEU A 198 -22.35 18.86 -14.16
C LEU A 198 -22.46 20.33 -14.57
N GLY A 199 -21.51 21.17 -14.15
CA GLY A 199 -21.45 22.57 -14.58
C GLY A 199 -21.29 22.71 -16.10
N LEU A 200 -20.44 21.89 -16.70
CA LEU A 200 -20.24 21.86 -18.14
C LEU A 200 -21.49 21.39 -18.89
N MET A 201 -22.17 20.39 -18.33
CA MET A 201 -23.41 19.85 -18.87
C MET A 201 -24.52 20.90 -18.91
N VAL A 202 -24.70 21.69 -17.85
CA VAL A 202 -25.67 22.80 -17.82
C VAL A 202 -25.34 23.85 -18.90
N LYS A 203 -24.05 24.13 -19.12
CA LYS A 203 -23.60 25.06 -20.17
C LYS A 203 -23.89 24.52 -21.57
N LEU A 204 -23.61 23.24 -21.82
CA LEU A 204 -23.89 22.56 -23.09
C LEU A 204 -25.40 22.45 -23.36
N ASP A 205 -26.19 22.22 -22.33
CA ASP A 205 -27.65 22.17 -22.43
C ASP A 205 -28.23 23.53 -22.87
N ARG A 206 -27.76 24.63 -22.26
CA ARG A 206 -28.14 25.99 -22.66
C ARG A 206 -27.72 26.32 -24.10
N LEU A 207 -26.55 25.87 -24.55
CA LEU A 207 -26.06 26.12 -25.90
C LEU A 207 -26.79 25.28 -26.97
N SER A 208 -27.19 24.05 -26.63
CA SER A 208 -27.86 23.13 -27.55
C SER A 208 -29.39 23.31 -27.60
N GLY A 209 -29.94 24.24 -26.81
CA GLY A 209 -31.39 24.49 -26.76
C GLY A 209 -32.21 23.30 -26.28
N GLY A 210 -31.58 22.32 -25.60
CA GLY A 210 -32.25 21.14 -25.06
C GLY A 210 -32.46 19.97 -26.02
N TYR A 211 -32.07 20.08 -27.30
CA TYR A 211 -32.39 19.08 -28.34
C TYR A 211 -31.73 17.70 -28.09
N TYR A 212 -30.56 17.68 -27.42
CA TYR A 212 -29.78 16.47 -27.18
C TYR A 212 -29.63 16.11 -25.70
N ARG A 213 -30.51 16.60 -24.82
CA ARG A 213 -30.41 16.41 -23.35
C ARG A 213 -30.10 14.97 -22.96
N GLY A 214 -30.92 14.01 -23.39
CA GLY A 214 -30.77 12.60 -22.99
C GLY A 214 -29.42 12.00 -23.39
N LEU A 215 -28.92 12.33 -24.59
CA LEU A 215 -27.65 11.81 -25.10
C LEU A 215 -26.45 12.47 -24.42
N ILE A 216 -26.52 13.78 -24.14
CA ILE A 216 -25.49 14.49 -23.39
C ILE A 216 -25.41 13.93 -21.96
N VAL A 217 -26.55 13.73 -21.29
CA VAL A 217 -26.59 13.14 -19.94
C VAL A 217 -25.93 11.76 -19.95
N SER A 218 -26.34 10.87 -20.85
CA SER A 218 -25.90 9.48 -20.85
C SER A 218 -24.41 9.35 -21.15
N VAL A 219 -23.90 10.08 -22.14
CA VAL A 219 -22.47 10.10 -22.49
C VAL A 219 -21.64 10.68 -21.34
N HIS A 220 -22.12 11.74 -20.70
CA HIS A 220 -21.38 12.38 -19.62
C HIS A 220 -21.30 11.52 -18.35
N VAL A 221 -22.43 10.94 -17.94
CA VAL A 221 -22.49 10.00 -16.80
C VAL A 221 -21.64 8.76 -17.09
N ALA A 222 -21.77 8.17 -18.28
CA ALA A 222 -20.98 6.99 -18.66
C ALA A 222 -19.47 7.30 -18.69
N GLY A 223 -19.08 8.44 -19.26
CA GLY A 223 -17.68 8.87 -19.33
C GLY A 223 -17.09 9.13 -17.94
N LEU A 224 -17.80 9.85 -17.08
CA LEU A 224 -17.34 10.12 -15.71
C LEU A 224 -17.27 8.84 -14.87
N MET A 225 -18.23 7.93 -15.01
CA MET A 225 -18.16 6.61 -14.36
C MET A 225 -16.97 5.80 -14.84
N PHE A 226 -16.70 5.78 -16.15
CA PHE A 226 -15.57 5.06 -16.71
C PHE A 226 -14.23 5.63 -16.20
N ILE A 227 -14.05 6.95 -16.23
CA ILE A 227 -12.85 7.61 -15.71
C ILE A 227 -12.68 7.34 -14.21
N SER A 228 -13.76 7.46 -13.44
CA SER A 228 -13.73 7.17 -11.99
C SER A 228 -13.32 5.73 -11.72
N ALA A 229 -13.85 4.77 -12.47
CA ALA A 229 -13.51 3.36 -12.35
C ALA A 229 -12.03 3.10 -12.67
N VAL A 230 -11.52 3.66 -13.77
CA VAL A 230 -10.10 3.52 -14.15
C VAL A 230 -9.19 4.09 -13.06
N VAL A 231 -9.50 5.27 -12.52
CA VAL A 231 -8.71 5.92 -11.47
C VAL A 231 -8.71 5.08 -10.18
N VAL A 232 -9.85 4.50 -9.80
CA VAL A 232 -9.95 3.63 -8.61
C VAL A 232 -9.17 2.33 -8.81
N VAL A 233 -9.28 1.68 -9.96
CA VAL A 233 -8.52 0.45 -10.27
C VAL A 233 -7.03 0.74 -10.29
N TRP A 234 -6.61 1.86 -10.89
CA TRP A 234 -5.22 2.27 -10.86
C TRP A 234 -4.73 2.50 -9.42
N TRP A 235 -5.48 3.23 -8.60
CA TRP A 235 -5.11 3.44 -7.20
C TRP A 235 -4.95 2.12 -6.43
N MET A 236 -5.89 1.18 -6.59
CA MET A 236 -5.86 -0.13 -5.93
C MET A 236 -4.67 -1.01 -6.34
N THR A 237 -4.10 -0.80 -7.53
CA THR A 237 -2.95 -1.59 -8.01
C THR A 237 -1.60 -1.06 -7.53
N TRP A 238 -1.54 0.19 -7.06
CA TRP A 238 -0.31 0.85 -6.61
C TRP A 238 -0.20 1.04 -5.10
N VAL A 239 -1.26 0.76 -4.34
CA VAL A 239 -1.34 0.90 -2.86
C VAL A 239 -1.25 -0.44 -2.16
#